data_AF-A0AAW5SG70-F1
#
_entry.id   AF-A0AAW5SG70-F1
#
_cell.length_a   1.000
_cell.length_b   1.000
_cell.length_c   1.000
_cell.angle_alpha   90.00
_cell.angle_beta   90.00
_cell.angle_gamma   90.00
#
_symmetry.space_group_name_H-M   'P 1'
#
loop_
_entity.id
_entity.type
_entity.pdbx_description
1 polymer ?
#
loop_
_entity_poly.entity_id
_entity_poly.type
_entity_poly.pdbx_seq_one_letter_code
_entity_poly.pdbx_strand_id
1 'polypeptide(L)'
;MSASVDVEVHRAALRSGLAWLYDTEQPEMAILQHHGESLASQDNRRVRFIPSGWAGRVVIVVDVTKVEYGTDPRARGPLNPLTAGELDAFTGLLADLGRTVVHTWNGHPAATGSLALAEPAHPSLQAAVSRYLAGCPRHHTTLCRCGWYGEGNRHVIGARAVHHQLQSAATAGGVHE
;
A
#
# COMPACT_ATOMS: atom_id res chain seq x y z
N MET A 1 30.35 -3.60 -8.62
CA MET A 1 29.70 -2.85 -7.52
C MET A 1 28.39 -2.32 -8.09
N SER A 2 27.27 -2.95 -7.75
CA SER A 2 25.96 -2.48 -8.22
C SER A 2 25.64 -1.19 -7.49
N ALA A 3 25.23 -0.14 -8.20
CA ALA A 3 24.69 1.04 -7.55
C ALA A 3 23.53 0.59 -6.64
N SER A 4 23.52 1.03 -5.39
CA SER A 4 22.39 0.78 -4.49
C SER A 4 21.13 1.39 -5.11
N VAL A 5 20.06 0.62 -5.21
CA VAL A 5 18.76 1.13 -5.68
C VAL A 5 18.31 2.20 -4.70
N ASP A 6 18.19 3.45 -5.15
CA ASP A 6 17.69 4.54 -4.34
C ASP A 6 16.17 4.44 -4.22
N VAL A 7 15.70 4.10 -3.03
CA VAL A 7 14.27 4.02 -2.68
C VAL A 7 13.86 5.15 -1.73
N GLU A 8 14.79 6.03 -1.36
CA GLU A 8 14.55 7.08 -0.37
C GLU A 8 13.48 8.08 -0.84
N VAL A 9 13.42 8.29 -2.16
CA VAL A 9 12.35 9.05 -2.84
C VAL A 9 10.93 8.56 -2.51
N HIS A 10 10.78 7.32 -2.03
CA HIS A 10 9.50 6.72 -1.63
C HIS A 10 9.17 6.90 -0.14
N ARG A 11 10.09 7.44 0.68
CA ARG A 11 9.92 7.55 2.15
C ARG A 11 8.65 8.30 2.53
N ALA A 12 8.31 9.39 1.85
CA ALA A 12 7.12 10.18 2.16
C ALA A 12 5.82 9.37 1.96
N ALA A 13 5.75 8.59 0.87
CA ALA A 13 4.61 7.72 0.59
C ALA A 13 4.53 6.58 1.63
N LEU A 14 5.65 5.95 1.97
CA LEU A 14 5.71 4.91 3.00
C LEU A 14 5.28 5.44 4.37
N ARG A 15 5.81 6.58 4.83
CA ARG A 15 5.41 7.19 6.10
C ARG A 15 3.90 7.45 6.17
N SER A 16 3.31 7.93 5.08
CA SER A 16 1.88 8.22 5.01
C SER A 16 1.04 6.94 5.05
N GLY A 17 1.44 5.91 4.29
CA GLY A 17 0.76 4.62 4.33
C GLY A 17 0.94 3.87 5.65
N LEU A 18 2.10 3.99 6.30
CA LEU A 18 2.32 3.44 7.64
C LEU A 18 1.46 4.15 8.70
N ALA A 19 1.38 5.47 8.67
CA ALA A 19 0.48 6.22 9.54
C ALA A 19 -0.99 5.84 9.30
N TRP A 20 -1.38 5.62 8.05
CA TRP A 20 -2.71 5.12 7.71
C TRP A 20 -2.96 3.70 8.22
N LEU A 21 -1.99 2.80 8.09
CA LEU A 21 -2.09 1.40 8.50
C LEU A 21 -2.13 1.23 10.02
N TYR A 22 -1.35 1.99 10.77
CA TYR A 22 -1.07 1.72 12.18
C TYR A 22 -1.66 2.77 13.14
N ASP A 23 -1.74 4.03 12.72
CA ASP A 23 -2.05 5.14 13.63
C ASP A 23 -3.43 5.77 13.34
N THR A 24 -4.05 5.45 12.21
CA THR A 24 -5.32 6.05 11.79
C THR A 24 -6.50 5.16 12.16
N GLU A 25 -7.20 5.54 13.24
CA GLU A 25 -8.49 4.95 13.57
C GLU A 25 -9.52 5.23 12.47
N GLN A 26 -10.27 4.20 12.11
CA GLN A 26 -11.30 4.25 11.07
C GLN A 26 -12.67 4.33 11.73
N PRO A 27 -13.62 5.10 11.18
CA PRO A 27 -14.99 5.11 11.65
C PRO A 27 -15.60 3.71 11.67
N GLU A 28 -16.47 3.43 12.65
CA GLU A 28 -17.07 2.10 12.83
C GLU A 28 -17.85 1.62 11.59
N MET A 29 -18.47 2.53 10.85
CA MET A 29 -19.23 2.21 9.63
C MET A 29 -18.36 2.08 8.36
N ALA A 30 -17.04 2.27 8.48
CA ALA A 30 -16.13 2.22 7.34
C ALA A 30 -16.09 0.82 6.72
N ILE A 31 -16.11 0.75 5.39
CA ILE A 31 -15.98 -0.47 4.61
C ILE A 31 -14.83 -0.28 3.62
N LEU A 32 -13.83 -1.13 3.72
CA LEU A 32 -12.61 -1.04 2.91
C LEU A 32 -12.42 -2.30 2.08
N GLN A 33 -12.24 -2.13 0.77
CA GLN A 33 -11.91 -3.21 -0.14
C GLN A 33 -10.57 -3.87 0.29
N HIS A 34 -10.53 -5.20 0.30
CA HIS A 34 -9.44 -5.98 0.89
C HIS A 34 -8.03 -5.80 0.26
N HIS A 35 -7.91 -5.23 -0.94
CA HIS A 35 -6.64 -4.80 -1.53
C HIS A 35 -6.15 -3.44 -1.00
N GLY A 36 -6.88 -2.81 -0.07
CA GLY A 36 -6.48 -1.59 0.61
C GLY A 36 -6.39 -0.37 -0.30
N GLU A 37 -5.44 0.53 -0.01
CA GLU A 37 -5.27 1.78 -0.74
C GLU A 37 -3.88 1.94 -1.34
N SER A 38 -3.77 2.77 -2.37
CA SER A 38 -2.51 3.04 -3.05
C SER A 38 -2.15 4.53 -3.02
N LEU A 39 -0.86 4.81 -2.85
CA LEU A 39 -0.27 6.12 -3.05
C LEU A 39 0.63 6.08 -4.28
N ALA A 40 0.50 7.10 -5.13
CA ALA A 40 1.48 7.33 -6.18
C ALA A 40 2.82 7.70 -5.53
N SER A 41 3.91 7.27 -6.15
CA SER A 41 5.26 7.64 -5.75
C SER A 41 6.08 8.04 -6.97
N GLN A 42 7.36 8.31 -6.77
CA GLN A 42 8.28 8.74 -7.81
C GLN A 42 8.75 7.55 -8.66
N ASP A 43 9.49 7.83 -9.73
CA ASP A 43 10.19 6.83 -10.56
C ASP A 43 9.33 5.68 -11.08
N ASN A 44 8.14 6.05 -11.57
CA ASN A 44 7.16 5.10 -12.12
C ASN A 44 6.71 4.06 -11.08
N ARG A 45 6.71 4.40 -9.78
CA ARG A 45 6.24 3.53 -8.70
C ARG A 45 4.91 3.97 -8.10
N ARG A 46 4.13 2.98 -7.70
CA ARG A 46 2.98 3.11 -6.82
C ARG A 46 3.18 2.17 -5.65
N VAL A 47 2.86 2.63 -4.46
CA VAL A 47 2.91 1.81 -3.25
C VAL A 47 1.50 1.58 -2.76
N ARG A 48 1.10 0.31 -2.63
CA ARG A 48 -0.20 -0.12 -2.12
C ARG A 48 -0.05 -0.72 -0.74
N PHE A 49 -0.97 -0.38 0.14
CA PHE A 49 -0.99 -0.75 1.54
C PHE A 49 -2.21 -1.63 1.78
N ILE A 50 -1.99 -2.91 2.05
CA ILE A 50 -3.03 -3.92 2.26
C ILE A 50 -3.10 -4.21 3.76
N PRO A 51 -4.19 -3.84 4.48
CA PRO A 51 -4.26 -3.99 5.93
C PRO A 51 -4.33 -5.44 6.42
N SER A 52 -4.87 -6.34 5.60
CA SER A 52 -4.98 -7.77 5.89
C SER A 52 -4.86 -8.57 4.60
N GLY A 53 -3.65 -9.04 4.32
CA GLY A 53 -3.29 -9.79 3.12
C GLY A 53 -2.78 -11.19 3.46
N TRP A 54 -1.57 -11.52 3.00
CA TRP A 54 -0.96 -12.84 3.19
C TRP A 54 -0.90 -13.22 4.67
N ALA A 55 -1.49 -14.37 5.02
CA ALA A 55 -1.61 -14.87 6.40
C ALA A 55 -2.19 -13.84 7.40
N GLY A 56 -3.08 -12.95 6.93
CA GLY A 56 -3.71 -11.90 7.74
C GLY A 56 -2.79 -10.72 8.08
N ARG A 57 -1.55 -10.71 7.57
CA ARG A 57 -0.55 -9.65 7.82
C ARG A 57 -0.80 -8.43 6.95
N VAL A 58 -0.23 -7.30 7.36
CA VAL A 58 -0.08 -6.15 6.47
C VAL A 58 0.82 -6.53 5.31
N VAL A 59 0.43 -6.17 4.09
CA VAL A 59 1.27 -6.31 2.90
C VAL A 59 1.44 -4.95 2.24
N ILE A 60 2.68 -4.56 2.02
CA ILE A 60 3.04 -3.43 1.16
C ILE A 60 3.37 -4.00 -0.22
N VAL A 61 2.73 -3.46 -1.25
CA VAL A 61 2.98 -3.85 -2.65
C VAL A 61 3.58 -2.66 -3.38
N VAL A 62 4.71 -2.88 -4.03
CA VAL A 62 5.38 -1.93 -4.92
C VAL A 62 5.04 -2.32 -6.36
N ASP A 63 4.34 -1.44 -7.06
CA ASP A 63 3.91 -1.64 -8.45
C ASP A 63 4.67 -0.68 -9.37
N VAL A 64 5.10 -1.18 -10.53
CA VAL A 64 5.44 -0.35 -11.69
C VAL A 64 4.14 0.23 -12.25
N THR A 65 4.01 1.56 -12.26
CA THR A 65 2.74 2.23 -12.59
C THR A 65 2.42 2.18 -14.09
N LYS A 66 3.42 2.36 -14.94
CA LYS A 66 3.35 2.26 -16.39
C LYS A 66 4.24 1.12 -16.84
N VAL A 67 3.66 -0.06 -16.99
CA VAL A 67 4.38 -1.27 -17.42
C VAL A 67 4.51 -1.27 -18.94
N GLU A 68 5.72 -1.50 -19.42
CA GLU A 68 6.04 -1.63 -20.83
C GLU A 68 6.21 -3.12 -21.16
N TYR A 69 5.56 -3.57 -22.22
CA TYR A 69 5.71 -4.94 -22.73
C TYR A 69 6.29 -4.88 -24.14
N GLY A 70 7.21 -5.79 -24.44
CA GLY A 70 7.78 -5.93 -25.77
C GLY A 70 6.77 -6.49 -26.77
N THR A 71 7.03 -6.25 -28.05
CA THR A 71 6.24 -6.82 -29.16
C THR A 71 6.67 -8.24 -29.54
N ASP A 72 7.82 -8.71 -29.03
CA ASP A 72 8.29 -10.08 -29.24
C ASP A 72 7.47 -11.06 -28.37
N PRO A 73 6.69 -11.98 -28.97
CA PRO A 73 5.91 -12.96 -28.21
C PRO A 73 6.77 -13.93 -27.38
N ARG A 74 8.08 -14.01 -27.66
CA ARG A 74 9.05 -14.82 -26.90
C ARG A 74 9.60 -14.09 -25.68
N ALA A 75 9.58 -12.76 -25.67
CA ALA A 75 9.97 -11.97 -24.50
C ALA A 75 8.92 -12.15 -23.40
N ARG A 76 9.30 -12.83 -22.30
CA ARG A 76 8.42 -13.07 -21.17
C ARG A 76 8.64 -11.99 -20.11
N GLY A 77 7.64 -11.15 -19.88
CA GLY A 77 7.63 -10.18 -18.78
C GLY A 77 7.72 -8.72 -19.23
N PRO A 78 7.69 -7.79 -18.26
CA PRO A 78 7.82 -6.37 -18.53
C PRO A 78 9.24 -6.02 -19.00
N LEU A 79 9.36 -5.02 -19.88
CA LEU A 79 10.65 -4.45 -20.29
C LEU A 79 11.24 -3.52 -19.24
N ASN A 80 10.39 -3.01 -18.34
CA ASN A 80 10.74 -2.14 -17.23
C ASN A 80 10.29 -2.72 -15.88
N PRO A 81 10.77 -3.93 -15.51
CA PRO A 81 10.43 -4.55 -14.23
C PRO A 81 10.90 -3.70 -13.04
N LEU A 82 10.56 -4.15 -11.83
CA LEU A 82 11.30 -3.73 -10.64
C LEU A 82 12.79 -4.01 -10.82
N THR A 83 13.62 -3.11 -10.31
CA THR A 83 15.08 -3.23 -10.39
C THR A 83 15.56 -4.35 -9.48
N ALA A 84 16.60 -5.07 -9.88
CA ALA A 84 17.22 -6.08 -9.03
C ALA A 84 17.68 -5.45 -7.69
N GLY A 85 17.31 -6.07 -6.56
CA GLY A 85 17.60 -5.55 -5.22
C GLY A 85 16.65 -4.44 -4.73
N GLU A 86 15.66 -4.03 -5.52
CA GLU A 86 14.73 -2.97 -5.11
C GLU A 86 13.89 -3.36 -3.87
N LEU A 87 13.42 -4.60 -3.77
CA LEU A 87 12.68 -5.06 -2.58
C LEU A 87 13.56 -5.15 -1.33
N ASP A 88 14.84 -5.45 -1.48
CA ASP A 88 15.79 -5.45 -0.36
C ASP A 88 16.01 -4.02 0.13
N ALA A 89 16.13 -3.06 -0.80
CA ALA A 89 16.22 -1.64 -0.48
C ALA A 89 14.95 -1.14 0.23
N PHE A 90 13.75 -1.51 -0.25
CA PHE A 90 12.48 -1.22 0.45
C PHE A 90 12.42 -1.85 1.84
N THR A 91 12.97 -3.05 2.02
CA THR A 91 13.07 -3.71 3.33
C THR A 91 13.93 -2.89 4.30
N GLY A 92 15.09 -2.41 3.84
CA GLY A 92 15.95 -1.51 4.63
C GLY A 92 15.24 -0.21 4.99
N LEU A 93 14.58 0.44 4.01
CA LEU A 93 13.82 1.66 4.25
C LEU A 93 12.66 1.48 5.23
N LEU A 94 11.96 0.34 5.19
CA LEU A 94 10.91 0.01 6.16
C LEU A 94 11.49 -0.22 7.56
N ALA A 95 12.66 -0.84 7.67
CA ALA A 95 13.36 -1.01 8.94
C ALA A 95 13.76 0.35 9.55
N ASP A 96 14.26 1.29 8.74
CA ASP A 96 14.54 2.66 9.16
C ASP A 96 13.29 3.41 9.66
N LEU A 97 12.12 3.04 9.12
CA LEU A 97 10.81 3.54 9.55
C LEU A 97 10.22 2.74 10.72
N GLY A 98 11.01 1.85 11.33
CA GLY A 98 10.63 1.05 12.49
C GLY A 98 9.60 -0.05 12.17
N ARG A 99 9.69 -0.66 10.98
CA ARG A 99 8.81 -1.77 10.57
C ARG A 99 9.64 -2.98 10.14
N THR A 100 9.24 -4.15 10.62
CA THR A 100 9.92 -5.41 10.32
C THR A 100 9.25 -6.11 9.16
N VAL A 101 9.98 -6.34 8.06
CA VAL A 101 9.52 -7.20 6.97
C VAL A 101 9.84 -8.66 7.31
N VAL A 102 8.83 -9.53 7.28
CA VAL A 102 8.98 -10.96 7.59
C VAL A 102 9.02 -11.85 6.35
N HIS A 103 8.55 -11.33 5.21
CA HIS A 103 8.53 -12.08 3.96
C HIS A 103 8.42 -11.16 2.75
N THR A 104 9.02 -11.56 1.62
CA THR A 104 8.95 -10.85 0.34
C THR A 104 8.69 -11.80 -0.83
N TRP A 105 7.95 -11.36 -1.86
CA TRP A 105 7.70 -12.16 -3.07
C TRP A 105 7.45 -11.33 -4.34
N ASN A 106 7.36 -12.03 -5.48
CA ASN A 106 7.31 -11.52 -6.86
C ASN A 106 8.59 -10.81 -7.30
N GLY A 107 8.88 -9.62 -6.75
CA GLY A 107 10.13 -8.87 -6.93
C GLY A 107 10.64 -8.76 -8.38
N HIS A 108 11.92 -8.45 -8.57
CA HIS A 108 12.54 -8.55 -9.88
C HIS A 108 12.52 -10.02 -10.39
N PRO A 109 12.20 -10.30 -11.67
CA PRO A 109 11.96 -9.39 -12.79
C PRO A 109 10.45 -9.13 -13.07
N ALA A 110 9.59 -9.15 -12.05
CA ALA A 110 8.18 -8.79 -12.19
C ALA A 110 7.97 -7.26 -12.11
N ALA A 111 6.79 -6.81 -12.56
CA ALA A 111 6.33 -5.42 -12.44
C ALA A 111 5.75 -5.11 -11.04
N THR A 112 5.65 -6.11 -10.18
CA THR A 112 5.07 -6.00 -8.84
C THR A 112 5.92 -6.77 -7.86
N GLY A 113 6.12 -6.22 -6.67
CA GLY A 113 6.82 -6.86 -5.57
C GLY A 113 6.09 -6.60 -4.27
N SER A 114 6.15 -7.56 -3.35
CA SER A 114 5.34 -7.52 -2.12
C SER A 114 6.21 -7.76 -0.90
N LEU A 115 5.89 -7.06 0.19
CA LEU A 115 6.56 -7.14 1.49
C LEU A 115 5.49 -7.33 2.58
N ALA A 116 5.54 -8.45 3.30
CA ALA A 116 4.67 -8.68 4.47
C ALA A 116 5.34 -8.17 5.74
N LEU A 117 4.59 -7.42 6.55
CA LEU A 117 5.08 -6.87 7.81
C LEU A 117 4.77 -7.79 9.01
N ALA A 118 5.56 -7.65 10.07
CA ALA A 118 5.41 -8.42 11.30
C ALA A 118 4.11 -8.04 12.04
N GLU A 119 3.87 -6.75 12.19
CA GLU A 119 2.78 -6.20 12.98
C GLU A 119 1.46 -6.11 12.21
N PRO A 120 0.32 -6.43 12.84
CA PRO A 120 -1.00 -6.25 12.24
C PRO A 120 -1.34 -4.75 12.12
N ALA A 121 -2.18 -4.41 11.13
CA ALA A 121 -2.74 -3.06 11.01
C ALA A 121 -3.63 -2.70 12.22
N HIS A 122 -3.97 -1.42 12.32
CA HIS A 122 -4.89 -0.90 13.32
C HIS A 122 -6.21 -1.70 13.33
N PRO A 123 -6.74 -2.11 14.51
CA PRO A 123 -7.89 -2.99 14.60
C PRO A 123 -9.15 -2.47 13.88
N SER A 124 -9.41 -1.16 13.89
CA SER A 124 -10.55 -0.56 13.18
C SER A 124 -10.43 -0.70 11.65
N LEU A 125 -9.21 -0.65 11.12
CA LEU A 125 -8.93 -0.81 9.69
C LEU A 125 -9.10 -2.27 9.28
N GLN A 126 -8.63 -3.22 10.12
CA GLN A 126 -8.93 -4.64 9.95
C GLN A 126 -10.44 -4.92 10.01
N ALA A 127 -11.17 -4.28 10.93
CA ALA A 127 -12.62 -4.40 11.01
C ALA A 127 -13.32 -3.89 9.75
N ALA A 128 -12.86 -2.78 9.15
CA ALA A 128 -13.38 -2.27 7.89
C ALA A 128 -13.19 -3.25 6.71
N VAL A 129 -12.03 -3.93 6.66
CA VAL A 129 -11.78 -5.01 5.67
C VAL A 129 -12.65 -6.23 5.96
N SER A 130 -12.78 -6.63 7.22
CA SER A 130 -13.65 -7.75 7.63
C SER A 130 -15.11 -7.51 7.26
N ARG A 131 -15.62 -6.27 7.42
CA ARG A 131 -16.96 -5.90 6.92
C ARG A 131 -17.07 -6.08 5.41
N TYR A 132 -16.06 -5.67 4.65
CA TYR A 132 -16.05 -5.89 3.21
C TYR A 132 -16.13 -7.38 2.85
N LEU A 133 -15.33 -8.21 3.52
CA LEU A 133 -15.26 -9.66 3.25
C LEU A 133 -16.52 -10.41 3.71
N ALA A 134 -17.17 -9.96 4.77
CA ALA A 134 -18.43 -10.54 5.27
C ALA A 134 -19.59 -10.37 4.26
N GLY A 135 -19.47 -9.43 3.32
CA GLY A 135 -20.50 -9.19 2.32
C GLY A 135 -21.57 -8.21 2.79
N CYS A 136 -22.41 -7.75 1.85
CA CYS A 136 -23.53 -6.87 2.18
C CYS A 136 -24.52 -7.61 3.09
N PRO A 137 -24.85 -7.09 4.29
CA PRO A 137 -25.72 -7.79 5.24
C PRO A 137 -27.16 -7.93 4.76
N ARG A 138 -27.61 -7.09 3.81
CA ARG A 138 -28.97 -7.17 3.25
C ARG A 138 -29.11 -8.25 2.17
N HIS A 139 -28.07 -8.46 1.39
CA HIS A 139 -28.09 -9.33 0.21
C HIS A 139 -27.16 -10.54 0.31
N HIS A 140 -26.46 -10.68 1.44
CA HIS A 140 -25.56 -11.79 1.78
C HIS A 140 -24.57 -12.13 0.67
N THR A 141 -23.99 -11.10 0.03
CA THR A 141 -23.06 -11.25 -1.09
C THR A 141 -21.97 -10.19 -1.10
N THR A 142 -20.79 -10.58 -1.56
CA THR A 142 -19.65 -9.68 -1.80
C THR A 142 -19.77 -8.88 -3.11
N LEU A 143 -20.72 -9.24 -3.99
CA LEU A 143 -20.92 -8.61 -5.31
C LEU A 143 -22.14 -7.66 -5.35
N CYS A 144 -22.52 -7.13 -4.20
CA CYS A 144 -23.73 -6.33 -4.07
C CYS A 144 -23.60 -4.94 -4.72
N ARG A 145 -24.66 -4.47 -5.39
CA ARG A 145 -24.75 -3.15 -6.03
C ARG A 145 -25.73 -2.18 -5.37
N CYS A 146 -26.25 -2.50 -4.17
CA CYS A 146 -27.25 -1.67 -3.49
C CYS A 146 -26.73 -0.37 -2.86
N GLY A 147 -25.46 -0.01 -3.11
CA GLY A 147 -24.82 1.18 -2.57
C GLY A 147 -24.11 1.00 -1.23
N TRP A 148 -24.34 -0.10 -0.51
CA TRP A 148 -23.75 -0.32 0.83
C TRP A 148 -22.22 -0.20 0.87
N TYR A 149 -21.51 -0.82 -0.08
CA TYR A 149 -20.06 -0.69 -0.20
C TYR A 149 -19.63 0.75 -0.45
N GLY A 150 -20.30 1.45 -1.36
CA GLY A 150 -19.99 2.83 -1.69
C GLY A 150 -20.25 3.78 -0.52
N GLU A 151 -21.30 3.54 0.26
CA GLU A 151 -21.60 4.29 1.48
C GLU A 151 -20.53 4.08 2.54
N GLY A 152 -20.24 2.84 2.91
CA GLY A 152 -19.20 2.57 3.92
C GLY A 152 -17.81 3.02 3.46
N ASN A 153 -17.50 2.94 2.17
CA ASN A 153 -16.20 3.41 1.66
C ASN A 153 -16.03 4.93 1.75
N ARG A 154 -17.10 5.72 1.64
CA ARG A 154 -17.03 7.18 1.85
C ARG A 154 -16.63 7.58 3.27
N HIS A 155 -16.81 6.70 4.25
CA HIS A 155 -16.40 6.93 5.63
C HIS A 155 -14.94 6.54 5.91
N VAL A 156 -14.25 5.90 4.97
CA VAL A 156 -12.84 5.55 5.14
C VAL A 156 -12.00 6.83 5.18
N ILE A 157 -11.19 6.99 6.24
CA ILE A 157 -10.10 7.95 6.23
C ILE A 157 -8.98 7.32 5.41
N GLY A 158 -8.88 7.73 4.14
CA GLY A 158 -7.98 7.09 3.17
C GLY A 158 -6.51 7.49 3.31
N ALA A 159 -5.61 6.65 2.79
CA ALA A 159 -4.16 6.87 2.84
C ALA A 159 -3.77 8.18 2.16
N ARG A 160 -4.49 8.58 1.11
CA ARG A 160 -4.28 9.87 0.42
C ARG A 160 -4.64 11.06 1.32
N ALA A 161 -5.69 10.97 2.13
CA ALA A 161 -6.05 12.03 3.05
C ALA A 161 -4.96 12.21 4.13
N VAL A 162 -4.47 11.10 4.69
CA VAL A 162 -3.33 11.09 5.63
C VAL A 162 -2.08 11.69 4.99
N HIS A 163 -1.79 11.33 3.73
CA HIS A 163 -0.66 11.89 2.99
C HIS A 163 -0.74 13.42 2.86
N HIS A 164 -1.89 13.97 2.47
CA HIS A 164 -2.07 15.42 2.36
C HIS A 164 -1.96 16.14 3.71
N GLN A 165 -2.47 15.53 4.79
CA GLN A 165 -2.34 16.09 6.13
C GLN A 165 -0.88 16.17 6.58
N LEU A 166 -0.11 15.09 6.40
CA LEU A 166 1.31 15.06 6.74
C LEU A 166 2.14 16.05 5.91
N GLN A 167 1.85 16.17 4.61
CA GLN A 167 2.49 17.17 3.75
C GLN A 167 2.19 18.59 4.22
N SER A 168 0.93 18.89 4.55
CA SER A 168 0.53 20.22 5.01
C SER A 168 1.18 20.59 6.34
N ALA A 169 1.26 19.65 7.28
CA ALA A 169 1.94 19.85 8.56
C ALA A 169 3.44 20.14 8.40
N ALA A 170 4.13 19.42 7.49
CA ALA A 170 5.53 19.67 7.20
C ALA A 170 5.77 21.07 6.60
N THR A 171 4.88 21.54 5.71
CA THR A 171 4.98 22.89 5.16
C THR A 171 4.68 23.99 6.18
N ALA A 172 3.77 23.77 7.12
CA ALA A 172 3.44 24.74 8.17
C ALA A 172 4.52 24.81 9.26
N GLY A 173 5.16 23.68 9.59
CA GLY A 173 6.24 23.60 10.57
C GLY A 173 7.58 24.18 10.08
N GLY A 174 7.80 24.29 8.77
CA GLY A 174 9.01 24.87 8.17
C GLY A 174 9.03 26.40 8.08
N VAL A 175 8.04 27.11 8.64
CA VAL A 175 7.96 28.59 8.64
C VAL A 175 8.50 29.18 9.97
N HIS A 176 9.05 28.36 10.85
CA HIS A 176 9.59 28.77 12.15
C HIS A 176 11.01 28.22 12.42
N GLU A 177 11.92 28.35 11.46
CA GLU A 177 13.38 28.33 11.70
C GLU A 177 14.06 29.53 11.04
#